data_AF-A0A7V9CHE1-F1
#
_entry.id   AF-A0A7V9CHE1-F1
#
_cell.length_a   1.000
_cell.length_b   1.000
_cell.length_c   1.000
_cell.angle_alpha   90.00
_cell.angle_beta   90.00
_cell.angle_gamma   90.00
#
_symmetry.space_group_name_H-M   'P 1'
#
loop_
_entity.id
_entity.type
_entity.pdbx_description
1 polymer ?
#
loop_
_entity_poly.entity_id
_entity_poly.type
_entity_poly.pdbx_seq_one_letter_code
_entity_poly.pdbx_strand_id
1 'polypeptide(L)'
;FFCYGDDADDERDETGRPTYLRHPEYFDPQEEPYRDLRDCYAPLVWQCKFSGIEVPDALWRFAAFGKEHKYSENQAEDMDREPEFLHAFDDWTDRFAAFVGAKGKVEPGKYRAYGHKTPGHTWADVKLYSRDWMMRIGHPPAGSSPDKQQDLGLNKDETLSPKKGEGERLRGR
;
A
#
# COMPACT_ATOMS: atom_id res chain seq x y z
N PHE A 1 5.80 15.57 5.04
CA PHE A 1 4.39 15.36 5.39
C PHE A 1 3.71 16.71 5.22
N PHE A 2 3.04 16.90 4.08
CA PHE A 2 2.33 18.14 3.79
C PHE A 2 0.88 17.99 4.22
N CYS A 3 0.42 18.90 5.05
CA CYS A 3 -0.95 18.98 5.55
C CYS A 3 -1.54 20.29 5.04
N TYR A 4 -2.83 20.28 4.76
CA TYR A 4 -3.57 21.49 4.46
C TYR A 4 -4.93 21.46 5.16
N GLY A 5 -5.49 22.65 5.33
CA GLY A 5 -6.80 22.82 5.96
C GLY A 5 -7.37 24.18 5.60
N ASP A 6 -8.66 24.32 5.85
CA ASP A 6 -9.36 25.59 5.77
C ASP A 6 -9.32 26.24 7.17
N ASP A 7 -9.02 27.53 7.23
CA ASP A 7 -8.93 28.27 8.50
C ASP A 7 -10.32 28.56 9.09
N ALA A 8 -11.37 28.54 8.26
CA ALA A 8 -12.77 28.84 8.59
C ALA A 8 -12.92 30.09 9.46
N ASP A 9 -12.03 31.07 9.26
CA ASP A 9 -11.86 32.24 10.13
C ASP A 9 -13.15 33.08 10.17
N ASP A 10 -13.78 33.25 9.00
CA ASP A 10 -15.03 34.00 8.81
C ASP A 10 -16.25 33.38 9.49
N GLU A 11 -16.16 32.12 9.94
CA GLU A 11 -17.27 31.42 10.55
C GLU A 11 -17.20 31.43 12.08
N ARG A 12 -16.12 31.97 12.67
CA ARG A 12 -15.88 32.03 14.12
C ARG A 12 -16.26 33.39 14.71
N ASP A 13 -16.72 33.38 15.96
CA ASP A 13 -16.91 34.60 16.76
C ASP A 13 -15.58 35.07 17.40
N GLU A 14 -15.63 36.19 18.13
CA GLU A 14 -14.48 36.75 18.84
C GLU A 14 -13.83 35.78 19.87
N THR A 15 -14.54 34.73 20.28
CA THR A 15 -14.05 33.69 21.20
C THR A 15 -13.45 32.49 20.47
N GLY A 16 -13.54 32.45 19.13
CA GLY A 16 -13.11 31.33 18.30
C GLY A 16 -14.17 30.24 18.12
N ARG A 17 -15.41 30.45 18.58
CA ARG A 17 -16.50 29.47 18.45
C ARG A 17 -17.23 29.66 17.11
N PRO A 18 -17.61 28.59 16.40
CA PRO A 18 -18.40 28.72 15.18
C PRO A 18 -19.78 29.35 15.45
N THR A 19 -20.12 30.38 14.68
CA THR A 19 -21.33 31.22 14.87
C THR A 19 -22.64 30.49 14.55
N TYR A 20 -22.58 29.42 13.76
CA TYR A 20 -23.74 28.69 13.26
C TYR A 20 -24.17 27.49 14.14
N LEU A 21 -23.50 27.24 15.27
CA LEU A 21 -23.82 26.10 16.14
C LEU A 21 -25.23 26.22 16.75
N ARG A 22 -26.02 25.14 16.64
CA ARG A 22 -27.34 25.04 17.31
C ARG A 22 -27.23 24.79 18.82
N HIS A 23 -26.14 24.14 19.24
CA HIS A 23 -25.83 23.75 20.62
C HIS A 23 -24.41 24.22 20.97
N PRO A 24 -24.20 25.53 21.21
CA PRO A 24 -22.87 26.09 21.48
C PRO A 24 -22.20 25.52 22.73
N GLU A 25 -22.97 24.97 23.67
CA GLU A 25 -22.50 24.33 24.90
C GLU A 25 -21.63 23.08 24.69
N TYR A 26 -21.68 22.47 23.49
CA TYR A 26 -20.84 21.32 23.15
C TYR A 26 -19.51 21.68 22.49
N PHE A 27 -19.23 22.97 22.32
CA PHE A 27 -18.00 23.46 21.72
C PHE A 27 -17.39 24.54 22.61
N ASP A 28 -16.34 24.16 23.34
CA ASP A 28 -15.47 25.11 24.04
C ASP A 28 -14.15 25.24 23.29
N PRO A 29 -13.85 26.41 22.68
CA PRO A 29 -12.57 26.65 22.02
C PRO A 29 -11.35 26.43 22.95
N GLN A 30 -11.52 26.56 24.26
CA GLN A 30 -10.45 26.33 25.23
C GLN A 30 -10.16 24.84 25.48
N GLU A 31 -11.07 23.94 25.08
CA GLU A 31 -10.91 22.49 25.16
C GLU A 31 -10.29 21.89 23.88
N GLU A 32 -9.68 22.71 23.01
CA GLU A 32 -9.00 22.22 21.82
C GLU A 32 -7.98 21.11 22.19
N PRO A 33 -8.09 19.90 21.59
CA PRO A 33 -7.40 18.72 22.12
C PRO A 33 -5.89 18.68 21.82
N TYR A 34 -5.36 19.69 21.13
CA TYR A 34 -3.96 19.82 20.77
C TYR A 34 -3.45 21.24 21.05
N ARG A 35 -2.15 21.37 21.28
CA ARG A 35 -1.48 22.68 21.45
C ARG A 35 -0.75 23.11 20.19
N ASP A 36 -0.28 22.13 19.43
CA ASP A 36 0.31 22.29 18.12
C ASP A 36 -0.54 21.49 17.13
N LEU A 37 -0.93 22.11 16.01
CA LEU A 37 -1.71 21.45 14.96
C LEU A 37 -1.07 20.13 14.50
N ARG A 38 0.27 20.03 14.60
CA ARG A 38 1.01 18.80 14.32
C ARG A 38 0.54 17.60 15.15
N ASP A 39 0.10 17.82 16.39
CA ASP A 39 -0.32 16.76 17.31
C ASP A 39 -1.57 16.03 16.80
N CYS A 40 -2.40 16.68 15.96
CA CYS A 40 -3.54 16.05 15.27
C CYS A 40 -3.12 14.82 14.47
N TYR A 41 -1.88 14.80 13.98
CA TYR A 41 -1.34 13.74 13.13
C TYR A 41 -0.48 12.75 13.92
N ALA A 42 -0.33 12.90 15.24
CA ALA A 42 0.54 12.05 16.06
C ALA A 42 0.25 10.55 15.90
N PRO A 43 -1.01 10.06 15.90
CA PRO A 43 -1.30 8.64 15.68
C PRO A 43 -0.84 8.14 14.29
N LEU A 44 -1.02 8.93 13.25
CA LEU A 44 -0.61 8.58 11.88
C LEU A 44 0.91 8.55 11.73
N VAL A 45 1.58 9.57 12.25
CA VAL A 45 3.05 9.64 12.30
C VAL A 45 3.62 8.44 13.05
N TRP A 46 2.97 8.04 14.16
CA TRP A 46 3.35 6.86 14.92
C TRP A 46 3.23 5.57 14.10
N GLN A 47 2.12 5.37 13.39
CA GLN A 47 1.94 4.22 12.51
C GLN A 47 3.00 4.16 11.40
N CYS A 48 3.29 5.29 10.74
CA CYS A 48 4.35 5.36 9.74
C CYS A 48 5.70 4.91 10.30
N LYS A 49 6.09 5.46 11.46
CA LYS A 49 7.34 5.09 12.13
C LYS A 49 7.38 3.61 12.50
N PHE A 50 6.28 3.06 13.01
CA PHE A 50 6.16 1.64 13.32
C PHE A 50 6.34 0.75 12.07
N SER A 51 5.85 1.19 10.92
CA SER A 51 6.03 0.50 9.63
C SER A 51 7.37 0.78 8.94
N GLY A 52 8.30 1.47 9.59
CA GLY A 52 9.62 1.80 9.03
C GLY A 52 9.59 2.93 7.99
N ILE A 53 8.48 3.66 7.87
CA ILE A 53 8.37 4.86 7.03
C ILE A 53 8.92 6.04 7.81
N GLU A 54 9.93 6.70 7.26
CA GLU A 54 10.50 7.90 7.85
C GLU A 54 9.56 9.10 7.69
N VAL A 55 9.29 9.78 8.81
CA VAL A 55 8.51 11.02 8.84
C VAL A 55 9.36 12.12 9.50
N PRO A 56 10.34 12.69 8.77
CA PRO A 56 11.24 13.69 9.31
C PRO A 56 10.52 15.02 9.58
N ASP A 57 10.73 15.56 10.77
CA ASP A 57 10.16 16.82 11.25
C ASP A 57 10.40 17.98 10.29
N ALA A 58 11.60 18.04 9.69
CA ALA A 58 11.97 19.08 8.73
C ALA A 58 11.07 19.12 7.48
N LEU A 59 10.39 18.01 7.14
CA LEU A 59 9.48 17.94 6.01
C LEU A 59 8.01 18.06 6.44
N TRP A 60 7.72 18.31 7.72
CA TRP A 60 6.38 18.66 8.13
C TRP A 60 6.08 20.11 7.71
N ARG A 61 4.93 20.30 7.06
CA ARG A 61 4.44 21.61 6.65
C ARG A 61 2.93 21.60 6.71
N PHE A 62 2.36 22.64 7.30
CA PHE A 62 0.95 22.97 7.17
C PHE A 62 0.81 24.24 6.33
N ALA A 63 -0.21 24.27 5.48
CA ALA A 63 -0.63 25.46 4.75
C ALA A 63 -2.15 25.58 4.86
N ALA A 64 -2.62 26.76 5.26
CA ALA A 64 -4.03 27.10 5.20
C ALA A 64 -4.37 27.68 3.82
N PHE A 65 -5.62 27.49 3.38
CA PHE A 65 -6.22 28.14 2.21
C PHE A 65 -7.69 28.45 2.54
N GLY A 66 -8.38 29.24 1.73
CA GLY A 66 -9.76 29.65 1.98
C GLY A 66 -9.91 30.84 2.90
N LYS A 67 -8.85 31.62 3.06
CA LYS A 67 -8.92 32.80 3.94
C LYS A 67 -9.98 33.75 3.37
N GLU A 68 -10.85 34.27 4.24
CA GLU A 68 -11.96 35.17 3.85
C GLU A 68 -13.06 34.50 3.01
N HIS A 69 -13.09 33.17 2.98
CA HIS A 69 -14.11 32.38 2.31
C HIS A 69 -14.78 31.43 3.29
N LYS A 70 -16.06 31.13 3.03
CA LYS A 70 -16.75 30.07 3.77
C LYS A 70 -16.19 28.72 3.36
N TYR A 71 -16.18 27.78 4.31
CA TYR A 71 -15.74 26.41 4.06
C TYR A 71 -16.49 25.77 2.87
N SER A 72 -17.80 26.04 2.73
CA SER A 72 -18.62 25.50 1.62
C SER A 72 -18.27 26.06 0.24
N GLU A 73 -17.58 27.20 0.20
CA GLU A 73 -17.23 27.93 -1.03
C GLU A 73 -15.74 27.79 -1.38
N ASN A 74 -14.98 27.10 -0.53
CA ASN A 74 -13.56 26.86 -0.68
C ASN A 74 -13.26 25.36 -0.55
N GLN A 75 -13.50 24.64 -1.64
CA GLN A 75 -13.25 23.20 -1.71
C GLN A 75 -11.90 22.92 -2.37
N ALA A 76 -11.45 21.67 -2.33
CA ALA A 76 -10.15 21.29 -2.91
C ALA A 76 -10.03 21.62 -4.41
N GLU A 77 -11.15 21.71 -5.12
CA GLU A 77 -11.22 22.11 -6.53
C GLU A 77 -10.97 23.60 -6.76
N ASP A 78 -11.13 24.45 -5.73
CA ASP A 78 -10.89 25.90 -5.81
C ASP A 78 -9.44 26.28 -5.43
N MET A 79 -8.60 25.30 -5.05
CA MET A 79 -7.21 25.52 -4.67
C MET A 79 -6.35 26.12 -5.80
N ASP A 80 -6.81 26.02 -7.06
CA ASP A 80 -6.16 26.65 -8.22
C ASP A 80 -6.26 28.18 -8.22
N ARG A 81 -7.21 28.74 -7.46
CA ARG A 81 -7.40 30.17 -7.25
C ARG A 81 -6.48 30.75 -6.18
N GLU A 82 -5.76 29.91 -5.45
CA GLU A 82 -4.90 30.28 -4.32
C GLU A 82 -3.41 30.11 -4.69
N PRO A 83 -2.81 31.07 -5.40
CA PRO A 83 -1.44 30.95 -5.89
C PRO A 83 -0.43 30.80 -4.75
N GLU A 84 -0.61 31.48 -3.61
CA GLU A 84 0.33 31.32 -2.49
C GLU A 84 0.30 29.90 -1.90
N PHE A 85 -0.86 29.26 -1.87
CA PHE A 85 -0.99 27.88 -1.42
C PHE A 85 -0.22 26.93 -2.35
N LEU A 86 -0.42 27.06 -3.67
CA LEU A 86 0.28 26.24 -4.66
C LEU A 86 1.79 26.44 -4.59
N HIS A 87 2.25 27.68 -4.43
CA HIS A 87 3.66 27.97 -4.22
C HIS A 87 4.21 27.31 -2.95
N ALA A 88 3.46 27.33 -1.85
CA ALA A 88 3.87 26.66 -0.61
C ALA A 88 3.96 25.13 -0.77
N PHE A 89 3.11 24.56 -1.62
CA PHE A 89 3.17 23.15 -1.99
C PHE A 89 4.40 22.86 -2.86
N ASP A 90 4.66 23.65 -3.89
CA ASP A 90 5.83 23.52 -4.76
C ASP A 90 7.13 23.59 -3.95
N ASP A 91 7.27 24.61 -3.08
CA ASP A 91 8.41 24.75 -2.16
C ASP A 91 8.60 23.50 -1.29
N TRP A 92 7.50 22.91 -0.82
CA TRP A 92 7.57 21.66 -0.06
C TRP A 92 8.03 20.48 -0.93
N THR A 93 7.56 20.37 -2.17
CA THR A 93 7.97 19.31 -3.09
C THR A 93 9.46 19.41 -3.43
N ASP A 94 10.00 20.60 -3.62
CA ASP A 94 11.43 20.84 -3.86
C ASP A 94 12.27 20.39 -2.65
N ARG A 95 11.84 20.74 -1.44
CA ARG A 95 12.51 20.31 -0.21
C ARG A 95 12.44 18.79 -0.02
N PHE A 96 11.30 18.18 -0.33
CA PHE A 96 11.14 16.73 -0.30
C PHE A 96 12.06 16.05 -1.31
N ALA A 97 12.10 16.55 -2.55
CA ALA A 97 12.96 16.03 -3.61
C ALA A 97 14.44 16.13 -3.25
N ALA A 98 14.88 17.27 -2.70
CA ALA A 98 16.24 17.47 -2.20
C ALA A 98 16.57 16.49 -1.06
N PHE A 99 15.65 16.30 -0.10
CA PHE A 99 15.83 15.36 1.01
C PHE A 99 15.97 13.91 0.54
N VAL A 100 15.10 13.46 -0.36
CA VAL A 100 15.17 12.10 -0.93
C VAL A 100 16.41 11.95 -1.81
N GLY A 101 16.73 12.95 -2.63
CA GLY A 101 17.92 12.95 -3.49
C GLY A 101 19.22 12.81 -2.70
N ALA A 102 19.31 13.44 -1.53
CA ALA A 102 20.47 13.34 -0.65
C ALA A 102 20.68 11.92 -0.08
N LYS A 103 19.66 11.05 -0.05
CA LYS A 103 19.79 9.65 0.37
C LYS A 103 20.54 8.78 -0.64
N GLY A 104 20.69 9.27 -1.88
CA GLY A 104 21.32 8.53 -2.96
C GLY A 104 20.40 7.51 -3.61
N LYS A 105 20.94 6.78 -4.60
CA LYS A 105 20.19 5.77 -5.34
C LYS A 105 20.10 4.50 -4.51
N VAL A 106 18.93 3.87 -4.51
CA VAL A 106 18.78 2.52 -3.98
C VAL A 106 19.55 1.57 -4.88
N GLU A 107 20.57 0.93 -4.32
CA GLU A 107 21.32 -0.08 -5.05
C GLU A 107 20.39 -1.23 -5.43
N PRO A 108 20.50 -1.74 -6.67
CA PRO A 108 19.59 -2.78 -7.09
C PRO A 108 19.78 -4.05 -6.26
N GLY A 109 18.68 -4.66 -5.83
CA GLY A 109 18.72 -5.91 -5.07
C GLY A 109 19.41 -7.04 -5.85
N LYS A 110 19.92 -8.04 -5.11
CA LYS A 110 20.56 -9.26 -5.64
C LYS A 110 19.70 -9.97 -6.70
N TYR A 111 18.38 -9.89 -6.56
CA TYR A 111 17.39 -10.44 -7.48
C TYR A 111 16.64 -9.30 -8.16
N ARG A 112 17.22 -8.71 -9.21
CA ARG A 112 16.56 -7.64 -9.99
C ARG A 112 15.42 -8.24 -10.81
N ALA A 113 14.21 -7.69 -10.76
CA ALA A 113 13.13 -8.12 -11.66
C ALA A 113 13.47 -7.79 -13.14
N TYR A 114 14.18 -6.69 -13.38
CA TYR A 114 14.65 -6.28 -14.70
C TYR A 114 16.07 -6.78 -14.97
N GLY A 115 16.27 -7.50 -16.09
CA GLY A 115 17.58 -7.99 -16.52
C GLY A 115 18.09 -9.26 -15.83
N HIS A 116 17.33 -9.86 -14.90
CA HIS A 116 17.66 -11.17 -14.36
C HIS A 116 17.48 -12.24 -15.44
N LYS A 117 18.60 -12.74 -15.96
CA LYS A 117 18.62 -13.98 -16.73
C LYS A 117 18.56 -15.13 -15.76
N THR A 118 17.39 -15.73 -15.64
CA THR A 118 17.20 -16.95 -14.86
C THR A 118 18.21 -18.00 -15.35
N PRO A 119 18.99 -18.64 -14.45
CA PRO A 119 19.87 -19.72 -14.87
C PRO A 119 19.04 -20.81 -15.56
N GLY A 120 19.57 -21.35 -16.67
CA GLY A 120 18.85 -22.34 -17.47
C GLY A 120 18.42 -23.53 -16.64
N HIS A 121 17.13 -23.87 -16.68
CA HIS A 121 16.52 -24.94 -15.89
C HIS A 121 16.63 -26.32 -16.56
N THR A 122 17.47 -26.49 -17.58
CA THR A 122 17.52 -27.71 -18.41
C THR A 122 17.66 -29.00 -17.60
N TRP A 123 18.54 -29.03 -16.60
CA TRP A 123 18.69 -30.21 -15.73
C TRP A 123 17.50 -30.42 -14.79
N ALA A 124 16.91 -29.33 -14.30
CA ALA A 124 15.70 -29.40 -13.47
C ALA A 124 14.50 -29.89 -14.29
N ASP A 125 14.38 -29.45 -15.54
CA ASP A 125 13.35 -29.85 -16.49
C ASP A 125 13.50 -31.31 -16.91
N VAL A 126 14.73 -31.78 -17.16
CA VAL A 126 15.01 -33.20 -17.42
C VAL A 126 14.63 -34.05 -16.21
N LYS A 127 14.96 -33.61 -15.00
CA LYS A 127 14.59 -34.31 -13.75
C LYS A 127 13.08 -34.29 -13.51
N LEU A 128 12.41 -33.21 -13.87
CA LEU A 128 10.94 -33.08 -13.81
C LEU A 128 10.29 -34.03 -14.81
N TYR A 129 10.80 -34.10 -16.04
CA TYR A 129 10.31 -34.99 -17.08
C TYR A 129 10.52 -36.46 -16.69
N SER A 130 11.68 -36.84 -16.15
CA SER A 130 11.92 -38.21 -15.68
C SER A 130 10.98 -38.57 -14.53
N ARG A 131 10.71 -37.63 -13.62
CA ARG A 131 9.75 -37.83 -12.53
C ARG A 131 8.32 -37.95 -13.04
N ASP A 132 7.90 -37.11 -13.98
CA ASP A 132 6.57 -37.20 -14.61
C ASP A 132 6.40 -38.54 -15.32
N TRP A 133 7.42 -38.99 -16.04
CA TRP A 133 7.41 -40.30 -16.70
C TRP A 133 7.29 -41.45 -15.69
N MET A 134 8.06 -41.44 -14.60
CA MET A 134 7.96 -42.44 -13.53
C MET A 134 6.56 -42.47 -12.88
N MET A 135 5.96 -41.30 -12.63
CA MET A 135 4.58 -41.23 -12.12
C MET A 135 3.55 -41.79 -13.10
N ARG A 136 3.71 -41.55 -14.40
CA ARG A 136 2.81 -42.07 -15.45
C ARG A 136 2.85 -43.59 -15.60
N ILE A 137 3.95 -44.23 -15.22
CA ILE A 137 4.11 -45.69 -15.24
C ILE A 137 3.85 -46.33 -13.87
N GLY A 138 3.29 -45.58 -12.91
CA GLY A 138 2.90 -46.11 -11.60
C GLY A 138 4.07 -46.28 -10.62
N HIS A 139 5.20 -45.60 -10.82
CA HIS A 139 6.35 -45.63 -9.91
C HIS A 139 6.58 -44.25 -9.26
N PRO A 140 5.88 -43.95 -8.15
CA PRO A 140 6.08 -42.70 -7.42
C PRO A 140 7.44 -42.69 -6.70
N PRO A 141 8.01 -41.50 -6.40
CA PRO A 141 9.22 -41.41 -5.59
C PRO A 141 9.01 -42.00 -4.19
N ALA A 142 9.93 -42.84 -3.72
CA ALA A 142 9.83 -43.49 -2.41
C ALA A 142 9.66 -42.48 -1.25
N GLY A 143 8.69 -42.74 -0.37
CA GLY A 143 8.36 -41.90 0.79
C GLY A 143 7.54 -40.64 0.47
N SER A 144 7.18 -40.42 -0.79
CA SER A 144 6.36 -39.28 -1.22
C SER A 144 4.87 -39.47 -0.90
N SER A 145 4.09 -38.38 -0.98
CA SER A 145 2.62 -38.48 -0.83
C SER A 145 1.98 -39.41 -1.89
N PRO A 146 2.38 -39.39 -3.16
CA PRO A 146 1.90 -40.36 -4.16
C PRO A 146 2.22 -41.83 -3.85
N ASP A 147 3.39 -42.12 -3.28
CA ASP A 147 3.82 -43.46 -2.85
C ASP A 147 2.89 -44.02 -1.76
N LYS A 148 2.67 -43.22 -0.71
CA LYS A 148 1.72 -43.56 0.36
C LYS A 148 0.28 -43.70 -0.16
N GLN A 149 -0.12 -42.90 -1.14
CA GLN A 149 -1.45 -43.00 -1.76
C GLN A 149 -1.59 -44.23 -2.65
N GLN A 150 -0.50 -44.72 -3.26
CA GLN A 150 -0.49 -45.98 -4.01
C GLN A 150 -0.57 -47.18 -3.07
N ASP A 151 0.18 -47.19 -1.96
CA ASP A 151 0.09 -48.21 -0.90
C ASP A 151 -1.32 -48.30 -0.31
N LEU A 152 -2.01 -47.15 -0.19
CA LEU A 152 -3.39 -47.07 0.30
C LEU A 152 -4.44 -47.40 -0.77
N GLY A 153 -4.04 -47.71 -2.01
CA GLY A 153 -4.95 -48.04 -3.11
C GLY A 153 -5.83 -46.86 -3.57
N LEU A 154 -5.41 -45.63 -3.27
CA LEU A 154 -6.15 -44.39 -3.56
C LEU A 154 -5.84 -43.83 -4.95
N ASN A 155 -4.63 -44.08 -5.47
CA ASN A 155 -4.25 -43.69 -6.83
C ASN A 155 -4.71 -44.74 -7.84
N LYS A 156 -5.83 -44.48 -8.53
CA LYS A 156 -6.36 -45.31 -9.64
C LYS A 156 -6.10 -44.69 -11.03
N ASP A 157 -5.33 -43.60 -11.07
CA ASP A 157 -5.12 -42.75 -12.25
C ASP A 157 -3.84 -43.08 -13.05
N GLU A 158 -3.43 -44.35 -13.08
CA GLU A 158 -2.31 -44.80 -13.91
C GLU A 158 -2.70 -44.73 -15.40
N THR A 159 -2.36 -43.64 -16.08
CA THR A 159 -2.61 -43.51 -17.52
C THR A 159 -1.40 -42.98 -18.28
N LEU A 160 -1.05 -43.67 -19.37
CA LEU A 160 0.08 -43.36 -20.24
C LEU A 160 -0.08 -42.05 -21.04
N SER A 161 -1.24 -41.40 -20.95
CA SER A 161 -1.54 -40.15 -21.68
C SER A 161 -2.51 -39.27 -20.86
N PRO A 162 -2.13 -38.03 -20.50
CA PRO A 162 -2.93 -37.12 -19.67
C PRO A 162 -4.10 -36.44 -20.42
N LYS A 163 -4.49 -36.95 -21.59
CA LYS A 163 -5.39 -36.26 -22.52
C LYS A 163 -6.84 -36.11 -22.05
N LYS A 164 -7.26 -36.76 -20.96
CA LYS A 164 -8.62 -36.63 -20.39
C LYS A 164 -8.55 -36.74 -18.88
N GLY A 165 -9.15 -35.77 -18.18
CA GLY A 165 -9.32 -35.84 -16.73
C GLY A 165 -10.33 -36.93 -16.34
N GLU A 166 -10.23 -37.46 -15.12
CA GLU A 166 -11.16 -38.48 -14.60
C GLU A 166 -12.63 -38.07 -14.75
N GLY A 167 -12.95 -36.80 -14.54
CA GLY A 167 -14.30 -36.26 -14.73
C GLY A 167 -14.81 -36.29 -16.18
N GLU A 168 -13.94 -36.31 -17.18
CA GLU A 168 -14.33 -36.51 -18.60
C GLU A 168 -14.49 -38.00 -18.94
N ARG A 169 -13.73 -38.89 -18.28
CA ARG A 169 -13.87 -40.35 -18.46
C ARG A 169 -15.17 -40.87 -17.87
N LEU A 170 -15.56 -40.36 -16.70
CA LEU A 170 -16.81 -40.74 -16.02
C LEU A 170 -18.07 -40.24 -16.73
N ARG A 171 -17.97 -39.13 -17.48
CA ARG A 171 -19.09 -38.55 -18.25
C ARG A 171 -19.30 -39.15 -19.64
N GLY A 172 -18.37 -40.00 -20.10
CA GLY A 172 -18.44 -40.68 -21.40
C GLY A 172 -18.83 -42.16 -21.33
N ARG A 173 -19.26 -42.65 -20.17
CA ARG A 173 -19.86 -43.99 -19.98
C ARG A 173 -21.38 -43.89 -19.89
#